data_AF-A0AA39WW11-F1
#
_entry.id   AF-A0AA39WW11-F1
#
_cell.length_a   1.000
_cell.length_b   1.000
_cell.length_c   1.000
_cell.angle_alpha   90.00
_cell.angle_beta   90.00
_cell.angle_gamma   90.00
#
_symmetry.space_group_name_H-M   'P 1'
#
loop_
_entity.id
_entity.type
_entity.pdbx_description
1 polymer ?
#
loop_
_entity_poly.entity_id
_entity_poly.type
_entity_poly.pdbx_seq_one_letter_code
_entity_poly.pdbx_strand_id
1 'polypeptide(L)'
;MLQKFTAKPALLLSRVPRRAWRWLFRVALIALLLPLFLQWLIAYIVGGDARILPPQLLAARNLLIVTAHPDDECLFFAPSILGVLDRNREMTGGLLVMSTGNNYGIGELRKKELAGSCKALGIDESRCVALDTPGLQDNPRVWWDIELIAKIVHEHVLKWEVDAIITFDEGGVSGHINHRAVSAAVSTYASTHPQAPVAFTLTTTALPRKYTFLGDLPLTALPFAWRIIEALSFPARTADPNDGTRALLANSWHRYRMTRDAFAQHPSQYSWDRHLYMIVSRYVWFNDLKRIPRAVAESLAQQ
;
A
#
# COMPACT_ATOMS: atom_id res chain seq x y z
N MET A 1 1.50 67.12 -0.63
CA MET A 1 1.64 66.65 0.77
C MET A 1 0.98 65.28 0.84
N LEU A 2 1.75 64.21 0.58
CA LEU A 2 1.28 62.82 0.49
C LEU A 2 1.49 62.14 1.84
N GLN A 3 0.42 61.94 2.60
CA GLN A 3 0.48 61.16 3.85
C GLN A 3 0.04 59.72 3.56
N LYS A 4 1.03 58.82 3.55
CA LYS A 4 0.89 57.38 3.35
C LYS A 4 0.08 56.76 4.51
N PHE A 5 -1.03 56.12 4.20
CA PHE A 5 -1.65 55.13 5.09
C PHE A 5 -0.81 53.84 5.05
N THR A 6 0.17 53.74 5.94
CA THR A 6 0.83 52.46 6.24
C THR A 6 0.09 51.79 7.40
N ALA A 7 -0.92 50.97 7.09
CA ALA A 7 -1.52 50.08 8.08
C ALA A 7 -0.48 49.03 8.50
N LYS A 8 -0.11 49.01 9.79
CA LYS A 8 0.82 48.03 10.36
C LYS A 8 0.15 46.64 10.39
N PRO A 9 0.77 45.58 9.87
CA PRO A 9 0.22 44.21 9.90
C PRO A 9 0.27 43.53 11.29
N ALA A 10 0.57 44.26 12.36
CA ALA A 10 0.89 43.69 13.68
C ALA A 10 -0.33 43.41 14.60
N LEU A 11 -1.57 43.64 14.14
CA LEU A 11 -2.75 43.67 15.03
C LEU A 11 -3.57 42.38 15.11
N LEU A 12 -3.21 41.32 14.37
CA LEU A 12 -3.97 40.06 14.36
C LEU A 12 -3.44 38.98 15.33
N LEU A 13 -2.19 39.09 15.81
CA LEU A 13 -1.58 38.08 16.69
C LEU A 13 -1.69 38.39 18.20
N SER A 14 -2.17 39.57 18.59
CA SER A 14 -2.15 40.04 19.98
C SER A 14 -3.35 39.62 20.86
N ARG A 15 -4.29 38.80 20.33
CA ARG A 15 -5.55 38.46 21.02
C ARG A 15 -5.70 37.01 21.47
N VAL A 16 -4.69 36.15 21.30
CA VAL A 16 -4.75 34.77 21.79
C VAL A 16 -4.23 34.72 23.24
N PRO A 17 -5.07 34.41 24.25
CA PRO A 17 -4.65 34.40 25.64
C PRO A 17 -3.51 33.38 25.87
N ARG A 18 -2.56 33.69 26.76
CA ARG A 18 -1.39 32.82 27.07
C ARG A 18 -1.78 31.36 27.37
N ARG A 19 -2.97 31.14 27.94
CA ARG A 19 -3.53 29.78 28.16
C ARG A 19 -3.84 29.06 26.84
N ALA A 20 -4.41 29.74 25.85
CA ALA A 20 -4.68 29.16 24.53
C ALA A 20 -3.38 28.81 23.80
N TRP A 21 -2.34 29.65 23.89
CA TRP A 21 -1.02 29.32 23.34
C TRP A 21 -0.41 28.04 23.94
N ARG A 22 -0.56 27.81 25.25
CA ARG A 22 -0.11 26.56 25.88
C ARG A 22 -0.85 25.34 25.34
N TRP A 23 -2.16 25.46 25.11
CA TRP A 23 -2.95 24.38 24.52
C TRP A 23 -2.58 24.14 23.06
N LEU A 24 -2.45 25.19 22.24
CA LEU A 24 -2.01 25.08 20.86
C LEU A 24 -0.64 24.40 20.75
N PHE A 25 0.31 24.79 21.61
CA PHE A 25 1.62 24.16 21.65
C PHE A 25 1.54 22.66 22.02
N ARG A 26 0.74 22.31 23.04
CA ARG A 26 0.55 20.90 23.44
C ARG A 26 -0.09 20.07 22.32
N VAL A 27 -1.12 20.59 21.67
CA VAL A 27 -1.78 19.92 20.54
C VAL A 27 -0.81 19.75 19.38
N ALA A 28 -0.05 20.79 19.03
CA ALA A 28 0.97 20.70 17.98
C ALA A 28 2.05 19.68 18.30
N LEU A 29 2.51 19.62 19.56
CA LEU A 29 3.51 18.65 20.01
C LEU A 29 2.96 17.21 19.93
N ILE A 30 1.72 16.98 20.36
CA ILE A 30 1.06 15.66 20.24
C ILE A 30 0.88 15.28 18.78
N ALA A 31 0.43 16.21 17.93
CA ALA A 31 0.25 15.96 16.50
C ALA A 31 1.57 15.61 15.79
N LEU A 32 2.71 16.10 16.30
CA LEU A 32 4.04 15.76 15.79
C LEU A 32 4.56 14.42 16.36
N LEU A 33 4.46 14.21 17.67
CA LEU A 33 5.08 13.07 18.34
C LEU A 33 4.27 11.78 18.24
N LEU A 34 2.93 11.86 18.23
CA LEU A 34 2.07 10.68 18.18
C LEU A 34 2.29 9.84 16.90
N PRO A 35 2.35 10.42 15.68
CA PRO A 35 2.69 9.68 14.48
C PRO A 35 4.06 9.00 14.54
N LEU A 36 5.08 9.68 15.06
CA LEU A 36 6.44 9.14 15.19
C LEU A 36 6.48 7.97 16.16
N PHE A 37 5.82 8.14 17.32
CA PHE A 37 5.69 7.08 18.31
C PHE A 37 4.94 5.87 17.74
N LEU A 38 3.80 6.08 17.08
CA LEU A 38 3.04 5.00 16.45
C LEU A 38 3.85 4.30 15.34
N GLN A 39 4.59 5.05 14.52
CA GLN A 39 5.44 4.46 13.50
C GLN A 39 6.52 3.58 14.14
N TRP A 40 7.19 4.06 15.19
CA TRP A 40 8.17 3.26 15.91
C TRP A 40 7.54 2.02 16.56
N LEU A 41 6.42 2.19 17.24
CA LEU A 41 5.68 1.13 17.92
C LEU A 41 5.26 0.03 16.92
N ILE A 42 4.64 0.41 15.81
CA ILE A 42 4.12 -0.53 14.81
C ILE A 42 5.27 -1.14 14.00
N ALA A 43 6.27 -0.37 13.59
CA ALA A 43 7.35 -0.90 12.75
C ALA A 43 8.31 -1.82 13.50
N TYR A 44 8.51 -1.63 14.82
CA TYR A 44 9.56 -2.33 15.57
C TYR A 44 9.06 -3.20 16.74
N ILE A 45 7.92 -2.87 17.36
CA ILE A 45 7.45 -3.55 18.56
C ILE A 45 6.28 -4.48 18.24
N VAL A 46 5.14 -3.92 17.84
CA VAL A 46 3.91 -4.70 17.62
C VAL A 46 3.79 -5.25 16.21
N GLY A 47 4.57 -4.72 15.26
CA GLY A 47 4.56 -5.17 13.88
C GLY A 47 4.65 -6.69 13.84
N GLY A 48 5.60 -7.28 14.56
CA GLY A 48 5.83 -8.72 14.71
C GLY A 48 4.62 -9.59 15.09
N ASP A 49 3.61 -9.01 15.73
CA ASP A 49 2.50 -9.75 16.33
C ASP A 49 1.54 -10.32 15.27
N ALA A 50 1.11 -11.57 15.48
CA ALA A 50 0.21 -12.25 14.57
C ALA A 50 -1.13 -11.53 14.43
N ARG A 51 -1.59 -10.80 15.46
CA ARG A 51 -2.83 -10.03 15.35
C ARG A 51 -2.68 -8.78 14.52
N ILE A 52 -1.54 -8.34 14.02
CA ILE A 52 -1.50 -7.14 13.15
C ILE A 52 -1.80 -7.48 11.69
N LEU A 53 -1.60 -8.74 11.31
CA LEU A 53 -1.84 -9.28 9.98
C LEU A 53 -3.00 -10.29 9.99
N PRO A 54 -3.84 -10.36 8.95
CA PRO A 54 -4.81 -11.45 8.80
C PRO A 54 -4.14 -12.83 8.81
N PRO A 55 -4.75 -13.87 9.43
CA PRO A 55 -4.22 -15.22 9.51
C PRO A 55 -3.96 -15.81 8.13
N GLN A 56 -4.76 -15.46 7.13
CA GLN A 56 -4.59 -15.97 5.77
C GLN A 56 -3.30 -15.45 5.12
N LEU A 57 -2.87 -14.22 5.42
CA LEU A 57 -1.58 -13.69 4.95
C LEU A 57 -0.40 -14.24 5.78
N LEU A 58 -0.62 -14.59 7.06
CA LEU A 58 0.41 -15.26 7.87
C LEU A 58 0.67 -16.70 7.43
N ALA A 59 -0.39 -17.42 7.03
CA ALA A 59 -0.33 -18.82 6.62
C ALA A 59 0.07 -19.00 5.14
N ALA A 60 -0.02 -17.95 4.34
CA ALA A 60 0.33 -17.99 2.92
C ALA A 60 1.79 -18.41 2.69
N ARG A 61 2.02 -19.14 1.61
CA ARG A 61 3.32 -19.58 1.11
C ARG A 61 3.64 -18.99 -0.27
N ASN A 62 2.63 -18.63 -1.06
CA ASN A 62 2.80 -18.10 -2.40
C ASN A 62 1.99 -16.81 -2.55
N LEU A 63 2.65 -15.68 -2.30
CA LEU A 63 2.05 -14.36 -2.38
C LEU A 63 2.16 -13.82 -3.82
N LEU A 64 1.05 -13.34 -4.38
CA LEU A 64 1.01 -12.62 -5.65
C LEU A 64 0.63 -11.15 -5.43
N ILE A 65 1.45 -10.25 -5.94
CA ILE A 65 1.13 -8.83 -6.06
C ILE A 65 0.70 -8.57 -7.51
N VAL A 66 -0.44 -7.92 -7.70
CA VAL A 66 -0.95 -7.57 -9.04
C VAL A 66 -1.02 -6.06 -9.19
N THR A 67 -0.21 -5.51 -10.09
CA THR A 67 -0.13 -4.07 -10.37
C THR A 67 -0.34 -3.75 -11.85
N ALA A 68 -0.41 -2.46 -12.19
CA ALA A 68 -0.69 -2.03 -13.55
C ALA A 68 0.61 -1.73 -14.32
N HIS A 69 1.55 -1.02 -13.71
CA HIS A 69 2.76 -0.53 -14.36
C HIS A 69 4.04 -0.82 -13.55
N PRO A 70 5.22 -0.80 -14.21
CA PRO A 70 6.50 -0.95 -13.51
C PRO A 70 6.87 0.32 -12.75
N ASP A 71 6.92 0.25 -11.41
CA ASP A 71 7.13 1.32 -10.40
C ASP A 71 6.05 1.27 -9.30
N ASP A 72 4.84 0.79 -9.63
CA ASP A 72 3.72 0.65 -8.69
C ASP A 72 4.13 -0.14 -7.44
N GLU A 73 4.96 -1.17 -7.59
CA GLU A 73 5.38 -2.06 -6.51
C GLU A 73 6.17 -1.33 -5.42
N CYS A 74 7.04 -0.39 -5.81
CA CYS A 74 7.87 0.36 -4.88
C CYS A 74 7.23 1.70 -4.45
N LEU A 75 6.39 2.30 -5.29
CA LEU A 75 5.64 3.52 -4.94
C LEU A 75 4.50 3.24 -3.97
N PHE A 76 3.77 2.14 -4.15
CA PHE A 76 2.51 1.92 -3.42
C PHE A 76 2.53 0.73 -2.48
N PHE A 77 3.19 -0.37 -2.88
CA PHE A 77 3.04 -1.66 -2.22
C PHE A 77 4.23 -2.10 -1.36
N ALA A 78 5.35 -1.38 -1.36
CA ALA A 78 6.55 -1.84 -0.66
C ALA A 78 6.33 -2.20 0.82
N PRO A 79 5.56 -1.43 1.64
CA PRO A 79 5.24 -1.87 3.00
C PRO A 79 4.44 -3.18 3.05
N SER A 80 3.53 -3.39 2.11
CA SER A 80 2.77 -4.64 2.01
C SER A 80 3.64 -5.82 1.59
N ILE A 81 4.48 -5.63 0.57
CA ILE A 81 5.39 -6.65 0.06
C ILE A 81 6.36 -7.08 1.16
N LEU A 82 7.16 -6.15 1.66
CA LEU A 82 8.19 -6.43 2.66
C LEU A 82 7.57 -6.88 3.99
N GLY A 83 6.46 -6.27 4.39
CA GLY A 83 5.83 -6.56 5.67
C GLY A 83 5.12 -7.92 5.74
N VAL A 84 4.74 -8.50 4.59
CA VAL A 84 4.17 -9.85 4.47
C VAL A 84 5.26 -10.89 4.20
N LEU A 85 6.17 -10.66 3.25
CA LEU A 85 7.26 -11.61 2.94
C LEU A 85 8.14 -11.89 4.16
N ASP A 86 8.45 -10.88 4.98
CA ASP A 86 9.27 -11.05 6.18
C ASP A 86 8.61 -11.92 7.27
N ARG A 87 7.32 -12.27 7.14
CA ARG A 87 6.57 -13.05 8.15
C ARG A 87 6.81 -14.53 8.08
N ASN A 88 7.05 -15.01 6.88
CA ASN A 88 7.22 -16.42 6.63
C ASN A 88 8.41 -16.58 5.69
N ARG A 89 9.53 -17.11 6.21
CA ARG A 89 10.75 -17.29 5.42
C ARG A 89 10.62 -18.32 4.30
N GLU A 90 9.58 -19.16 4.36
CA GLU A 90 9.24 -20.11 3.30
C GLU A 90 8.33 -19.47 2.22
N MET A 91 7.87 -18.24 2.43
CA MET A 91 7.01 -17.55 1.47
C MET A 91 7.78 -17.14 0.23
N THR A 92 7.23 -17.45 -0.94
CA THR A 92 7.73 -16.99 -2.23
C THR A 92 6.81 -15.90 -2.76
N GLY A 93 7.35 -14.69 -2.93
CA GLY A 93 6.64 -13.56 -3.52
C GLY A 93 6.74 -13.55 -5.04
N GLY A 94 5.63 -13.21 -5.71
CA GLY A 94 5.56 -12.91 -7.14
C GLY A 94 4.94 -11.54 -7.40
N LEU A 95 5.33 -10.93 -8.52
CA LEU A 95 4.78 -9.67 -9.02
C LEU A 95 4.32 -9.85 -10.46
N LEU A 96 3.04 -9.57 -10.70
CA LEU A 96 2.43 -9.58 -12.02
C LEU A 96 1.97 -8.16 -12.38
N VAL A 97 2.66 -7.58 -13.35
CA VAL A 97 2.41 -6.22 -13.85
C VAL A 97 1.71 -6.33 -15.21
N MET A 98 0.51 -5.75 -15.31
CA MET A 98 -0.36 -5.92 -16.48
C MET A 98 0.17 -5.27 -17.77
N SER A 99 1.06 -4.29 -17.65
CA SER A 99 1.68 -3.58 -18.76
C SER A 99 3.16 -3.35 -18.52
N THR A 100 3.96 -3.34 -19.58
CA THR A 100 5.35 -2.87 -19.54
C THR A 100 5.45 -1.34 -19.36
N GLY A 101 4.33 -0.61 -19.33
CA GLY A 101 4.34 0.84 -19.17
C GLY A 101 4.85 1.57 -20.40
N ASN A 102 4.55 1.02 -21.59
CA ASN A 102 5.13 1.41 -22.88
C ASN A 102 4.49 2.67 -23.52
N ASN A 103 3.76 3.49 -22.76
CA ASN A 103 3.08 4.68 -23.28
C ASN A 103 4.03 5.68 -23.98
N TYR A 104 5.32 5.66 -23.61
CA TYR A 104 6.38 6.49 -24.21
C TYR A 104 7.36 5.69 -25.09
N GLY A 105 7.08 4.44 -25.43
CA GLY A 105 7.97 3.60 -26.26
C GLY A 105 9.19 3.02 -25.53
N ILE A 106 9.19 3.00 -24.19
CA ILE A 106 10.31 2.55 -23.34
C ILE A 106 9.99 1.29 -22.51
N GLY A 107 8.99 0.51 -22.89
CA GLY A 107 8.50 -0.65 -22.11
C GLY A 107 9.58 -1.72 -21.85
N GLU A 108 10.42 -2.02 -22.85
CA GLU A 108 11.52 -2.99 -22.68
C GLU A 108 12.59 -2.51 -21.69
N LEU A 109 12.82 -1.20 -21.59
CA LEU A 109 13.69 -0.64 -20.55
C LEU A 109 13.03 -0.80 -19.18
N ARG A 110 11.77 -0.38 -19.03
CA ARG A 110 11.02 -0.48 -17.77
C ARG A 110 10.88 -1.93 -17.27
N LYS A 111 10.81 -2.91 -18.18
CA LYS A 111 10.81 -4.34 -17.83
C LYS A 111 12.13 -4.79 -17.19
N LYS A 112 13.28 -4.27 -17.67
CA LYS A 112 14.60 -4.53 -17.05
C LYS A 112 14.74 -3.84 -15.71
N GLU A 113 14.28 -2.61 -15.61
CA GLU A 113 14.24 -1.83 -14.35
C GLU A 113 13.40 -2.54 -13.28
N LEU A 114 12.22 -3.06 -13.67
CA LEU A 114 11.34 -3.83 -12.80
C LEU A 114 12.02 -5.06 -12.19
N ALA A 115 12.81 -5.79 -12.98
CA ALA A 115 13.51 -6.98 -12.48
C ALA A 115 14.47 -6.63 -11.34
N GLY A 116 15.18 -5.50 -11.45
CA GLY A 116 16.00 -4.95 -10.37
C GLY A 116 15.17 -4.58 -9.14
N SER A 117 14.03 -3.91 -9.35
CA SER A 117 13.13 -3.50 -8.26
C SER A 117 12.56 -4.71 -7.49
N CYS A 118 12.10 -5.74 -8.21
CA CYS A 118 11.64 -7.00 -7.64
C CYS A 118 12.71 -7.63 -6.73
N LYS A 119 13.95 -7.70 -7.22
CA LYS A 119 15.07 -8.22 -6.43
C LYS A 119 15.32 -7.41 -5.16
N ALA A 120 15.28 -6.08 -5.24
CA ALA A 120 15.46 -5.21 -4.08
C ALA A 120 14.33 -5.35 -3.04
N LEU A 121 13.13 -5.73 -3.47
CA LEU A 121 11.98 -6.02 -2.61
C LEU A 121 11.93 -7.48 -2.11
N GLY A 122 12.89 -8.33 -2.49
CA GLY A 122 12.91 -9.75 -2.11
C GLY A 122 11.88 -10.62 -2.84
N ILE A 123 11.37 -10.16 -3.99
CA ILE A 123 10.48 -10.92 -4.86
C ILE A 123 11.32 -11.90 -5.70
N ASP A 124 10.81 -13.12 -5.89
CA ASP A 124 11.47 -14.12 -6.72
C ASP A 124 11.56 -13.62 -8.19
N GLU A 125 12.78 -13.54 -8.72
CA GLU A 125 13.04 -13.04 -10.07
C GLU A 125 12.30 -13.87 -11.15
N SER A 126 12.07 -15.17 -10.91
CA SER A 126 11.30 -16.05 -11.80
C SER A 126 9.79 -15.80 -11.76
N ARG A 127 9.31 -15.09 -10.74
CA ARG A 127 7.91 -14.68 -10.55
C ARG A 127 7.71 -13.17 -10.68
N CYS A 128 8.65 -12.45 -11.27
CA CYS A 128 8.54 -11.02 -11.57
C CYS A 128 8.29 -10.80 -13.06
N VAL A 129 7.05 -10.47 -13.44
CA VAL A 129 6.63 -10.41 -14.84
C VAL A 129 5.92 -9.09 -15.14
N ALA A 130 6.39 -8.38 -16.17
CA ALA A 130 5.63 -7.34 -16.85
C ALA A 130 5.16 -7.82 -18.22
N LEU A 131 3.86 -7.71 -18.46
CA LEU A 131 3.19 -8.18 -19.66
C LEU A 131 3.18 -7.11 -20.74
N ASP A 132 3.34 -7.53 -21.99
CA ASP A 132 3.18 -6.67 -23.17
C ASP A 132 2.00 -7.15 -24.01
N THR A 133 0.81 -7.10 -23.40
CA THR A 133 -0.42 -7.59 -24.02
C THR A 133 -1.05 -6.46 -24.84
N PRO A 134 -1.43 -6.67 -26.13
CA PRO A 134 -2.00 -5.62 -26.96
C PRO A 134 -3.25 -4.93 -26.36
N GLY A 135 -4.09 -5.69 -25.63
CA GLY A 135 -5.29 -5.17 -24.96
C GLY A 135 -5.04 -4.43 -23.63
N LEU A 136 -3.81 -4.47 -23.10
CA LEU A 136 -3.43 -3.91 -21.80
C LEU A 136 -2.23 -2.94 -21.93
N GLN A 137 -2.13 -2.26 -23.06
CA GLN A 137 -1.11 -1.22 -23.24
C GLN A 137 -1.39 -0.04 -22.30
N ASP A 138 -0.32 0.50 -21.72
CA ASP A 138 -0.40 1.66 -20.84
C ASP A 138 -1.00 2.86 -21.58
N ASN A 139 -2.22 3.19 -21.20
CA ASN A 139 -2.93 4.36 -21.69
C ASN A 139 -3.79 4.92 -20.55
N PRO A 140 -3.53 6.14 -20.04
CA PRO A 140 -4.24 6.70 -18.90
C PRO A 140 -5.70 7.09 -19.21
N ARG A 141 -6.17 6.88 -20.43
CA ARG A 141 -7.52 7.23 -20.90
C ARG A 141 -8.37 6.01 -21.27
N VAL A 142 -7.79 4.82 -21.29
CA VAL A 142 -8.48 3.60 -21.74
C VAL A 142 -8.75 2.71 -20.54
N TRP A 143 -9.99 2.29 -20.37
CA TRP A 143 -10.33 1.25 -19.41
C TRP A 143 -9.91 -0.11 -19.97
N TRP A 144 -9.11 -0.86 -19.23
CA TRP A 144 -8.66 -2.19 -19.64
C TRP A 144 -9.76 -3.25 -19.48
N ASP A 145 -9.68 -4.27 -20.33
CA ASP A 145 -10.57 -5.43 -20.29
C ASP A 145 -10.34 -6.24 -18.99
N ILE A 146 -11.36 -6.26 -18.13
CA ILE A 146 -11.31 -6.92 -16.83
C ILE A 146 -11.37 -8.45 -16.93
N GLU A 147 -11.99 -8.99 -17.98
CA GLU A 147 -12.07 -10.44 -18.19
C GLU A 147 -10.72 -10.98 -18.63
N LEU A 148 -10.03 -10.23 -19.52
CA LEU A 148 -8.66 -10.54 -19.91
C LEU A 148 -7.70 -10.50 -18.72
N ILE A 149 -7.78 -9.47 -17.87
CA ILE A 149 -6.96 -9.39 -16.64
C ILE A 149 -7.27 -10.57 -15.72
N ALA A 150 -8.56 -10.88 -15.48
CA ALA A 150 -8.96 -12.00 -14.62
C ALA A 150 -8.43 -13.35 -15.14
N LYS A 151 -8.49 -13.58 -16.45
CA LYS A 151 -7.93 -14.77 -17.10
C LYS A 151 -6.42 -14.87 -16.86
N ILE A 152 -5.67 -13.79 -17.12
CA ILE A 152 -4.22 -13.73 -16.91
C ILE A 152 -3.87 -13.98 -15.43
N VAL A 153 -4.60 -13.36 -14.50
CA VAL A 153 -4.40 -13.58 -13.06
C VAL A 153 -4.65 -15.05 -12.71
N HIS A 154 -5.74 -15.64 -13.20
CA HIS A 154 -6.04 -17.05 -12.96
C HIS A 154 -4.93 -18.00 -13.47
N GLU A 155 -4.41 -17.77 -14.68
CA GLU A 155 -3.31 -18.55 -15.24
C GLU A 155 -2.06 -18.49 -14.34
N HIS A 156 -1.74 -17.30 -13.80
CA HIS A 156 -0.58 -17.12 -12.90
C HIS A 156 -0.84 -17.67 -11.50
N VAL A 157 -2.08 -17.63 -11.01
CA VAL A 157 -2.49 -18.28 -9.76
C VAL A 157 -2.22 -19.78 -9.84
N LEU A 158 -2.61 -20.43 -10.93
CA LEU A 158 -2.33 -21.86 -11.14
C LEU A 158 -0.84 -22.13 -11.32
N LYS A 159 -0.16 -21.34 -12.15
CA LYS A 159 1.27 -21.51 -12.47
C LYS A 159 2.18 -21.37 -11.26
N TRP A 160 1.87 -20.45 -10.34
CA TRP A 160 2.70 -20.13 -9.18
C TRP A 160 2.11 -20.66 -7.86
N GLU A 161 1.05 -21.47 -7.94
CA GLU A 161 0.34 -22.06 -6.79
C GLU A 161 -0.02 -21.01 -5.73
N VAL A 162 -0.49 -19.86 -6.19
CA VAL A 162 -0.76 -18.67 -5.37
C VAL A 162 -1.84 -18.99 -4.35
N ASP A 163 -1.61 -18.61 -3.09
CA ASP A 163 -2.57 -18.77 -2.00
C ASP A 163 -3.00 -17.43 -1.35
N ALA A 164 -2.34 -16.32 -1.69
CA ALA A 164 -2.81 -14.97 -1.37
C ALA A 164 -2.49 -13.94 -2.47
N ILE A 165 -3.41 -12.99 -2.69
CA ILE A 165 -3.27 -11.89 -3.66
C ILE A 165 -3.33 -10.53 -2.94
N ILE A 166 -2.48 -9.58 -3.34
CA ILE A 166 -2.58 -8.16 -2.97
C ILE A 166 -2.65 -7.30 -4.22
N THR A 167 -3.57 -6.33 -4.26
CA THR A 167 -3.72 -5.41 -5.40
C THR A 167 -4.32 -4.06 -4.98
N PHE A 168 -4.68 -3.21 -5.95
CA PHE A 168 -5.37 -1.93 -5.74
C PHE A 168 -6.82 -2.10 -5.27
N ASP A 169 -7.33 -1.12 -4.53
CA ASP A 169 -8.77 -0.97 -4.34
C ASP A 169 -9.42 -0.16 -5.50
N GLU A 170 -10.73 0.06 -5.41
CA GLU A 170 -11.54 0.73 -6.43
C GLU A 170 -11.10 2.18 -6.74
N GLY A 171 -10.34 2.79 -5.82
CA GLY A 171 -9.79 4.14 -5.95
C GLY A 171 -8.48 4.19 -6.74
N GLY A 172 -7.77 3.06 -6.91
CA GLY A 172 -6.55 2.99 -7.72
C GLY A 172 -5.43 3.96 -7.26
N VAL A 173 -5.36 4.24 -5.96
CA VAL A 173 -4.46 5.18 -5.23
C VAL A 173 -4.63 6.67 -5.61
N SER A 174 -4.61 6.99 -6.89
CA SER A 174 -4.76 8.34 -7.43
C SER A 174 -5.88 8.44 -8.48
N GLY A 175 -6.75 7.44 -8.58
CA GLY A 175 -7.80 7.38 -9.58
C GLY A 175 -7.34 6.92 -10.96
N HIS A 176 -6.12 6.39 -11.10
CA HIS A 176 -5.59 5.97 -12.39
C HIS A 176 -6.45 4.85 -12.98
N ILE A 177 -6.92 5.00 -14.22
CA ILE A 177 -7.93 4.12 -14.80
C ILE A 177 -7.46 2.66 -14.90
N ASN A 178 -6.20 2.44 -15.27
CA ASN A 178 -5.60 1.09 -15.33
C ASN A 178 -5.54 0.42 -13.94
N HIS A 179 -5.25 1.17 -12.87
CA HIS A 179 -5.19 0.62 -11.51
C HIS A 179 -6.60 0.19 -11.07
N ARG A 180 -7.61 0.99 -11.42
CA ARG A 180 -9.02 0.68 -11.15
C ARG A 180 -9.51 -0.51 -11.96
N ALA A 181 -9.06 -0.67 -13.21
CA ALA A 181 -9.36 -1.84 -14.03
C ALA A 181 -8.74 -3.12 -13.43
N VAL A 182 -7.47 -3.06 -12.99
CA VAL A 182 -6.83 -4.16 -12.23
C VAL A 182 -7.62 -4.49 -10.97
N SER A 183 -8.01 -3.47 -10.18
CA SER A 183 -8.81 -3.67 -8.98
C SER A 183 -10.14 -4.36 -9.28
N ALA A 184 -10.87 -3.90 -10.29
CA ALA A 184 -12.15 -4.48 -10.69
C ALA A 184 -12.00 -5.94 -11.13
N ALA A 185 -10.99 -6.25 -11.95
CA ALA A 185 -10.72 -7.60 -12.43
C ALA A 185 -10.38 -8.57 -11.29
N VAL A 186 -9.43 -8.18 -10.42
CA VAL A 186 -9.00 -9.03 -9.30
C VAL A 186 -10.10 -9.17 -8.26
N SER A 187 -10.89 -8.13 -8.00
CA SER A 187 -12.03 -8.19 -7.07
C SER A 187 -13.13 -9.12 -7.58
N THR A 188 -13.48 -9.02 -8.87
CA THR A 188 -14.44 -9.93 -9.49
C THR A 188 -13.91 -11.36 -9.49
N TYR A 189 -12.65 -11.59 -9.86
CA TYR A 189 -12.02 -12.91 -9.81
C TYR A 189 -12.05 -13.50 -8.39
N ALA A 190 -11.56 -12.77 -7.39
CA ALA A 190 -11.48 -13.23 -6.01
C ALA A 190 -12.85 -13.50 -5.37
N SER A 191 -13.88 -12.75 -5.77
CA SER A 191 -15.23 -12.89 -5.22
C SER A 191 -16.03 -14.00 -5.88
N THR A 192 -15.83 -14.25 -7.18
CA THR A 192 -16.69 -15.16 -7.97
C THR A 192 -16.07 -16.50 -8.29
N HIS A 193 -14.74 -16.61 -8.42
CA HIS A 193 -14.10 -17.88 -8.75
C HIS A 193 -13.99 -18.77 -7.49
N PRO A 194 -14.53 -20.00 -7.50
CA PRO A 194 -14.56 -20.87 -6.32
C PRO A 194 -13.18 -21.19 -5.73
N GLN A 195 -12.18 -21.31 -6.60
CA GLN A 195 -10.79 -21.63 -6.25
C GLN A 195 -9.88 -20.40 -6.18
N ALA A 196 -10.43 -19.17 -6.27
CA ALA A 196 -9.58 -17.99 -6.19
C ALA A 196 -8.92 -17.88 -4.81
N PRO A 197 -7.64 -17.51 -4.73
CA PRO A 197 -6.95 -17.29 -3.46
C PRO A 197 -7.62 -16.19 -2.63
N VAL A 198 -7.29 -16.09 -1.34
CA VAL A 198 -7.70 -14.91 -0.58
C VAL A 198 -7.07 -13.67 -1.20
N ALA A 199 -7.83 -12.59 -1.32
CA ALA A 199 -7.34 -11.35 -1.92
C ALA A 199 -7.52 -10.17 -0.97
N PHE A 200 -6.57 -9.24 -1.02
CA PHE A 200 -6.56 -8.01 -0.25
C PHE A 200 -6.30 -6.82 -1.16
N THR A 201 -6.94 -5.69 -0.86
CA THR A 201 -6.75 -4.44 -1.57
C THR A 201 -6.03 -3.41 -0.70
N LEU A 202 -5.12 -2.65 -1.31
CA LEU A 202 -4.51 -1.47 -0.72
C LEU A 202 -5.52 -0.33 -0.67
N THR A 203 -5.77 0.22 0.52
CA THR A 203 -6.72 1.32 0.70
C THR A 203 -6.24 2.61 0.01
N THR A 204 -7.04 3.14 -0.91
CA THR A 204 -6.92 4.49 -1.45
C THR A 204 -7.34 5.53 -0.41
N THR A 205 -6.57 6.60 -0.30
CA THR A 205 -6.81 7.69 0.63
C THR A 205 -6.85 9.03 -0.08
N ALA A 206 -7.55 10.00 0.51
CA ALA A 206 -7.62 11.36 -0.03
C ALA A 206 -6.22 12.00 -0.13
N LEU A 207 -6.02 12.89 -1.11
CA LEU A 207 -4.71 13.51 -1.39
C LEU A 207 -4.00 14.12 -0.16
N PRO A 208 -4.68 14.83 0.77
CA PRO A 208 -4.01 15.33 1.96
C PRO A 208 -3.43 14.21 2.83
N ARG A 209 -4.20 13.14 3.07
CA ARG A 209 -3.76 11.97 3.85
C ARG A 209 -2.63 11.22 3.15
N LYS A 210 -2.64 11.21 1.81
CA LYS A 210 -1.57 10.59 1.01
C LYS A 210 -0.21 11.24 1.25
N TYR A 211 -0.14 12.57 1.35
CA TYR A 211 1.12 13.33 1.36
C TYR A 211 1.48 13.93 2.74
N THR A 212 0.82 13.50 3.82
CA THR A 212 1.12 13.98 5.19
C THR A 212 2.20 13.15 5.89
N PHE A 213 3.01 12.39 5.16
CA PHE A 213 4.04 11.52 5.71
C PHE A 213 3.43 10.57 6.76
N LEU A 214 3.88 10.60 8.01
CA LEU A 214 3.32 9.79 9.10
C LEU A 214 2.02 10.34 9.68
N GLY A 215 1.64 11.58 9.35
CA GLY A 215 0.51 12.27 9.95
C GLY A 215 -0.83 11.56 9.81
N ASP A 216 -0.98 10.69 8.80
CA ASP A 216 -2.16 9.85 8.60
C ASP A 216 -2.19 8.56 9.43
N LEU A 217 -1.07 8.18 10.04
CA LEU A 217 -0.94 6.93 10.78
C LEU A 217 -1.87 6.84 11.99
N PRO A 218 -2.07 7.89 12.83
CA PRO A 218 -3.00 7.81 13.95
C PRO A 218 -4.43 7.45 13.50
N LEU A 219 -4.94 8.10 12.45
CA LEU A 219 -6.28 7.81 11.91
C LEU A 219 -6.38 6.39 11.33
N THR A 220 -5.32 5.96 10.64
CA THR A 220 -5.25 4.62 10.03
C THR A 220 -5.12 3.51 11.08
N ALA A 221 -4.47 3.79 12.21
CA ALA A 221 -4.29 2.84 13.30
C ALA A 221 -5.51 2.70 14.22
N LEU A 222 -6.50 3.62 14.17
CA LEU A 222 -7.69 3.56 15.02
C LEU A 222 -8.43 2.20 14.96
N PRO A 223 -8.70 1.61 13.78
CA PRO A 223 -9.35 0.30 13.69
C PRO A 223 -8.50 -0.87 14.24
N PHE A 224 -7.21 -0.63 14.49
CA PHE A 224 -6.27 -1.60 15.04
C PHE A 224 -5.94 -1.33 16.51
N ALA A 225 -6.51 -0.31 17.14
CA ALA A 225 -6.12 0.14 18.48
C ALA A 225 -6.17 -0.99 19.52
N TRP A 226 -7.24 -1.79 19.50
CA TRP A 226 -7.37 -2.94 20.40
C TRP A 226 -6.31 -4.02 20.13
N ARG A 227 -6.11 -4.38 18.85
CA ARG A 227 -5.07 -5.34 18.41
C ARG A 227 -3.67 -4.87 18.83
N ILE A 228 -3.40 -3.57 18.79
CA ILE A 228 -2.14 -2.97 19.25
C ILE A 228 -1.99 -3.06 20.77
N ILE A 229 -3.03 -2.73 21.54
CA ILE A 229 -3.01 -2.83 23.02
C ILE A 229 -2.78 -4.28 23.46
N GLU A 230 -3.47 -5.21 22.84
CA GLU A 230 -3.31 -6.63 23.10
C GLU A 230 -1.91 -7.14 22.72
N ALA A 231 -1.37 -6.70 21.56
CA ALA A 231 0.00 -7.00 21.14
C ALA A 231 1.07 -6.53 22.14
N LEU A 232 0.83 -5.40 22.81
CA LEU A 232 1.74 -4.89 23.84
C LEU A 232 1.62 -5.64 25.16
N SER A 233 0.42 -6.06 25.51
CA SER A 233 0.15 -6.69 26.82
C SER A 233 0.46 -8.18 26.81
N PHE A 234 0.07 -8.88 25.75
CA PHE A 234 0.14 -10.33 25.62
C PHE A 234 0.54 -10.75 24.20
N PRO A 235 1.83 -10.66 23.80
CA PRO A 235 2.26 -10.94 22.43
C PRO A 235 1.82 -12.32 21.93
N ALA A 236 1.25 -12.38 20.73
CA ALA A 236 0.71 -13.59 20.13
C ALA A 236 1.50 -13.99 18.88
N ARG A 237 1.81 -15.29 18.77
CA ARG A 237 2.47 -15.87 17.59
C ARG A 237 1.50 -16.49 16.59
N THR A 238 0.26 -16.69 17.01
CA THR A 238 -0.83 -17.25 16.18
C THR A 238 -2.00 -16.28 16.20
N ALA A 239 -2.64 -16.09 15.05
CA ALA A 239 -3.87 -15.33 14.95
C ALA A 239 -5.07 -16.30 15.01
N ASP A 240 -6.20 -15.84 15.56
CA ASP A 240 -7.45 -16.59 15.44
C ASP A 240 -7.81 -16.73 13.94
N PRO A 241 -8.11 -17.94 13.44
CA PRO A 241 -8.51 -18.14 12.04
C PRO A 241 -9.71 -17.29 11.58
N ASN A 242 -10.59 -16.92 12.51
CA ASN A 242 -11.77 -16.09 12.25
C ASN A 242 -11.46 -14.58 12.36
N ASP A 243 -10.30 -14.21 12.88
CA ASP A 243 -9.92 -12.81 13.03
C ASP A 243 -9.39 -12.22 11.72
N GLY A 244 -9.75 -10.96 11.48
CA GLY A 244 -8.98 -10.07 10.63
C GLY A 244 -9.39 -10.04 9.16
N THR A 245 -10.17 -9.02 8.80
CA THR A 245 -10.36 -8.59 7.40
C THR A 245 -9.43 -7.45 7.01
N ARG A 246 -8.54 -7.03 7.91
CA ARG A 246 -7.66 -5.86 7.72
C ARG A 246 -6.24 -6.12 8.18
N ALA A 247 -5.29 -5.55 7.46
CA ALA A 247 -3.87 -5.53 7.81
C ALA A 247 -3.37 -4.10 8.01
N LEU A 248 -2.41 -3.91 8.91
CA LEU A 248 -1.64 -2.67 9.02
C LEU A 248 -0.16 -3.00 8.98
N LEU A 249 0.52 -2.55 7.94
CA LEU A 249 1.92 -2.87 7.66
C LEU A 249 2.71 -1.57 7.69
N ALA A 250 3.69 -1.46 8.59
CA ALA A 250 4.58 -0.32 8.68
C ALA A 250 6.02 -0.71 8.34
N ASN A 251 6.68 0.12 7.55
CA ASN A 251 8.09 -0.02 7.23
C ASN A 251 8.96 0.38 8.42
N SER A 252 9.90 -0.49 8.77
CA SER A 252 11.08 -0.09 9.52
C SER A 252 11.99 0.76 8.64
N TRP A 253 13.02 1.37 9.23
CA TRP A 253 14.04 2.09 8.46
C TRP A 253 14.78 1.18 7.47
N HIS A 254 14.98 -0.09 7.83
CA HIS A 254 15.54 -1.09 6.92
C HIS A 254 14.64 -1.29 5.68
N ARG A 255 13.34 -1.52 5.88
CA ARG A 255 12.38 -1.71 4.79
C ARG A 255 12.19 -0.43 3.95
N TYR A 256 12.24 0.73 4.58
CA TYR A 256 12.25 2.01 3.86
C TYR A 256 13.46 2.11 2.93
N ARG A 257 14.66 1.74 3.39
CA ARG A 257 15.85 1.70 2.51
C ARG A 257 15.68 0.72 1.36
N MET A 258 15.18 -0.49 1.60
CA MET A 258 14.84 -1.43 0.52
C MET A 258 13.84 -0.84 -0.48
N THR A 259 12.83 -0.12 0.02
CA THR A 259 11.85 0.59 -0.83
C THR A 259 12.52 1.66 -1.70
N ARG A 260 13.49 2.40 -1.15
CA ARG A 260 14.30 3.38 -1.88
C ARG A 260 15.23 2.73 -2.89
N ASP A 261 15.85 1.61 -2.54
CA ASP A 261 16.74 0.84 -3.41
C ASP A 261 15.96 0.25 -4.60
N ALA A 262 14.74 -0.23 -4.35
CA ALA A 262 13.81 -0.70 -5.37
C ALA A 262 13.43 0.42 -6.37
N PHE A 263 13.04 1.59 -5.86
CA PHE A 263 12.76 2.74 -6.73
C PHE A 263 13.99 3.23 -7.49
N ALA A 264 15.19 3.12 -6.91
CA ALA A 264 16.44 3.47 -7.58
C ALA A 264 16.75 2.56 -8.80
N GLN A 265 16.10 1.39 -8.91
CA GLN A 265 16.20 0.53 -10.10
C GLN A 265 15.34 1.02 -11.27
N HIS A 266 14.52 2.07 -11.09
CA HIS A 266 13.71 2.70 -12.14
C HIS A 266 14.24 4.08 -12.57
N PRO A 267 15.47 4.20 -13.11
CA PRO A 267 16.02 5.48 -13.51
C PRO A 267 15.16 6.17 -14.59
N SER A 268 14.49 5.43 -15.47
CA SER A 268 13.57 6.02 -16.47
C SER A 268 12.34 6.69 -15.86
N GLN A 269 11.97 6.29 -14.64
CA GLN A 269 10.82 6.82 -13.91
C GLN A 269 11.24 7.89 -12.88
N TYR A 270 12.51 8.28 -12.84
CA TYR A 270 13.00 9.28 -11.90
C TYR A 270 12.43 10.67 -12.24
N SER A 271 11.73 11.29 -11.29
CA SER A 271 11.31 12.69 -11.38
C SER A 271 11.32 13.34 -9.99
N TRP A 272 11.40 14.67 -9.94
CA TRP A 272 11.47 15.40 -8.66
C TRP A 272 10.24 15.17 -7.78
N ASP A 273 9.06 15.07 -8.37
CA ASP A 273 7.78 14.84 -7.69
C ASP A 273 7.71 13.40 -7.15
N ARG A 274 8.24 12.41 -7.87
CA ARG A 274 8.38 11.04 -7.37
C ARG A 274 9.43 10.94 -6.26
N HIS A 275 10.49 11.75 -6.30
CA HIS A 275 11.43 11.86 -5.19
C HIS A 275 10.77 12.40 -3.94
N LEU A 276 9.97 13.45 -4.08
CA LEU A 276 9.17 13.99 -2.97
C LEU A 276 8.18 12.93 -2.47
N TYR A 277 7.50 12.22 -3.38
CA TYR A 277 6.60 11.11 -3.07
C TYR A 277 7.27 10.06 -2.17
N MET A 278 8.50 9.66 -2.52
CA MET A 278 9.29 8.67 -1.76
C MET A 278 9.70 9.12 -0.35
N ILE A 279 9.43 10.37 0.01
CA ILE A 279 9.66 10.93 1.35
C ILE A 279 8.33 11.13 2.06
N VAL A 280 7.38 11.82 1.43
CA VAL A 280 6.18 12.34 2.10
C VAL A 280 4.93 11.50 1.88
N SER A 281 4.95 10.52 0.97
CA SER A 281 3.80 9.64 0.78
C SER A 281 3.68 8.63 1.90
N ARG A 282 2.50 8.52 2.51
CA ARG A 282 2.25 7.48 3.51
C ARG A 282 2.45 6.07 2.96
N TYR A 283 2.21 5.84 1.67
CA TYR A 283 2.31 4.52 1.03
C TYR A 283 3.73 3.93 1.03
N VAL A 284 4.74 4.77 1.27
CA VAL A 284 6.15 4.37 1.38
C VAL A 284 6.50 3.96 2.83
N TRP A 285 5.69 4.40 3.80
CA TRP A 285 5.93 4.21 5.23
C TRP A 285 5.00 3.20 5.86
N PHE A 286 3.73 3.15 5.43
CA PHE A 286 2.76 2.18 5.90
C PHE A 286 1.60 1.98 4.93
N ASN A 287 1.10 0.75 4.88
CA ASN A 287 -0.08 0.37 4.14
C ASN A 287 -1.13 -0.18 5.11
N ASP A 288 -2.39 0.09 4.80
CA ASP A 288 -3.50 -0.67 5.36
C ASP A 288 -4.21 -1.41 4.22
N LEU A 289 -4.49 -2.69 4.47
CA LEU A 289 -5.13 -3.57 3.50
C LEU A 289 -6.51 -3.99 3.98
N LYS A 290 -7.41 -4.28 3.05
CA LYS A 290 -8.74 -4.82 3.32
C LYS A 290 -8.98 -6.08 2.50
N ARG A 291 -9.57 -7.10 3.12
CA ARG A 291 -9.93 -8.35 2.45
C ARG A 291 -11.06 -8.11 1.45
N ILE A 292 -10.96 -8.71 0.27
CA ILE A 292 -12.05 -8.77 -0.70
C ILE A 292 -13.07 -9.83 -0.24
N PRO A 293 -14.36 -9.46 -0.06
CA PRO A 293 -15.40 -10.42 0.30
C PRO A 293 -15.63 -11.47 -0.80
N ARG A 294 -15.98 -12.71 -0.42
CA ARG A 294 -16.41 -13.73 -1.38
C ARG A 294 -17.91 -13.61 -1.66
N ALA A 295 -18.32 -13.81 -2.91
CA ALA A 295 -19.70 -13.58 -3.33
C ALA A 295 -20.71 -14.64 -2.84
N VAL A 296 -20.27 -15.74 -2.20
CA VAL A 296 -21.19 -16.76 -1.67
C VAL A 296 -20.69 -17.29 -0.33
N ALA A 297 -21.28 -16.77 0.75
CA ALA A 297 -21.58 -17.40 2.05
C ALA A 297 -22.07 -16.40 3.11
N GLU A 298 -22.16 -15.09 2.83
CA GLU A 298 -22.70 -14.11 3.80
C GLU A 298 -24.22 -13.89 3.70
N SER A 299 -24.89 -14.43 2.68
CA SER A 299 -26.36 -14.35 2.55
C SER A 299 -27.15 -15.43 3.29
N LEU A 300 -26.48 -16.42 3.90
CA LEU A 300 -27.13 -17.50 4.67
C LEU A 300 -26.96 -17.36 6.19
N ALA A 301 -26.33 -16.28 6.67
CA ALA A 301 -26.19 -15.98 8.11
C ALA A 301 -27.15 -14.86 8.57
N GLN A 302 -28.05 -14.39 7.70
CA GLN A 302 -29.04 -13.33 7.99
C GLN A 302 -30.48 -13.71 7.60
N GLN A 303 -30.78 -14.99 7.44
CA GLN A 303 -32.14 -15.54 7.42
C GLN A 303 -32.26 -16.64 8.48
#